data_AF-D5UV73-F1
#
_entry.id   AF-D5UV73-F1
#
_cell.length_a   1.000
_cell.length_b   1.000
_cell.length_c   1.000
_cell.angle_alpha   90.00
_cell.angle_beta   90.00
_cell.angle_gamma   90.00
#
_symmetry.space_group_name_H-M   'P 1'
#
loop_
_entity.id
_entity.type
_entity.pdbx_description
1 polymer ?
#
loop_
_entity_poly.entity_id
_entity_poly.type
_entity_poly.pdbx_seq_one_letter_code
_entity_poly.pdbx_strand_id
1 'polypeptide(L)' 'MEPIGLNVGAWYLTELRPDAWSADEAYAWAVRVNTTGDSTGEVTLYPSGEISVDGPDSEGLRTARDAVARFGASL' A
#
# COMPACT_ATOMS: atom_id res chain seq x y z
N MET A 1 -12.78 13.65 3.43
CA MET A 1 -12.96 12.23 3.82
C MET A 1 -11.61 11.78 4.32
N GLU A 2 -11.50 11.34 5.58
CA GLU A 2 -10.26 10.74 6.07
C GLU A 2 -10.06 9.39 5.36
N PRO A 3 -8.85 9.09 4.85
CA PRO A 3 -8.59 7.85 4.13
C PRO A 3 -8.84 6.64 5.05
N ILE A 4 -9.67 5.71 4.60
CA ILE A 4 -9.93 4.46 5.31
C ILE A 4 -8.70 3.57 5.12
N GLY A 5 -7.83 3.54 6.14
CA GLY A 5 -6.61 2.74 6.08
C GLY A 5 -6.91 1.25 6.16
N LEU A 6 -6.31 0.45 5.28
CA LEU A 6 -6.24 -1.00 5.46
C LEU A 6 -5.35 -1.27 6.67
N ASN A 7 -5.89 -1.83 7.76
CA ASN A 7 -5.08 -2.23 8.90
C ASN A 7 -4.28 -3.50 8.54
N VAL A 8 -2.97 -3.41 8.67
CA VAL A 8 -2.03 -4.52 8.49
C VAL A 8 -1.25 -4.71 9.80
N GLY A 9 -1.98 -4.99 10.89
CA GLY A 9 -1.39 -5.11 12.22
C GLY A 9 -0.97 -3.75 12.79
N ALA A 10 0.34 -3.54 12.95
CA ALA A 10 0.92 -2.30 13.48
C ALA A 10 1.03 -1.16 12.45
N TRP A 11 0.59 -1.38 11.21
CA TRP A 11 0.63 -0.39 10.13
C TRP A 11 -0.74 -0.16 9.51
N TYR A 12 -0.87 0.97 8.82
CA TYR A 12 -2.00 1.26 7.96
C TYR A 12 -1.54 1.79 6.60
N LEU A 13 -2.36 1.56 5.58
CA LEU A 13 -2.11 2.01 4.22
C LEU A 13 -2.87 3.30 3.92
N THR A 14 -2.21 4.28 3.29
CA THR A 14 -2.90 5.47 2.77
C THR A 14 -2.64 5.59 1.28
N GLU A 15 -3.70 5.89 0.52
CA GLU A 15 -3.63 6.12 -0.92
C GLU A 15 -2.56 7.16 -1.31
N LEU A 16 -1.86 6.86 -2.39
CA LEU A 16 -1.00 7.77 -3.12
C LEU A 16 -1.44 7.80 -4.58
N ARG A 17 -1.22 8.94 -5.25
CA ARG A 17 -1.41 9.11 -6.70
C ARG A 17 -2.87 8.79 -7.15
N PRO A 18 -3.90 9.47 -6.60
CA PRO A 18 -5.30 9.20 -6.91
C PRO A 18 -5.67 9.31 -8.40
N ASP A 19 -4.95 10.11 -9.16
CA ASP A 19 -5.13 10.22 -10.62
C ASP A 19 -4.76 8.91 -11.32
N ALA A 20 -3.69 8.23 -10.89
CA ALA A 20 -3.24 6.96 -11.46
C ALA A 20 -4.18 5.80 -11.08
N TRP A 21 -4.84 5.88 -9.92
CA TRP A 21 -5.92 4.97 -9.55
C TRP A 21 -7.12 5.16 -10.47
N SER A 22 -7.53 6.42 -10.67
CA SER A 22 -8.68 6.76 -11.51
C SER A 22 -8.47 6.41 -12.98
N ALA A 23 -7.22 6.37 -13.43
CA ALA A 23 -6.82 5.97 -14.78
C ALA A 23 -6.55 4.47 -14.92
N ASP A 24 -6.70 3.67 -13.86
CA ASP A 24 -6.31 2.25 -13.82
C ASP A 24 -4.87 2.02 -14.31
N GLU A 25 -3.93 2.90 -13.92
CA GLU A 25 -2.52 2.82 -14.28
C GLU A 25 -1.68 2.20 -13.16
N ALA A 26 -1.96 2.58 -11.91
CA ALA A 26 -1.29 2.07 -10.72
C ALA A 26 -2.10 2.36 -9.45
N TYR A 27 -2.13 1.40 -8.53
CA TYR A 27 -2.73 1.53 -7.21
C TYR A 27 -1.62 1.57 -6.16
N ALA A 28 -1.26 2.78 -5.73
CA ALA A 28 -0.14 3.02 -4.81
C ALA A 28 -0.62 3.37 -3.40
N TRP A 29 0.09 2.86 -2.39
CA TRP A 29 -0.14 3.14 -0.97
C TRP A 29 1.16 3.44 -0.23
N ALA A 30 1.16 4.50 0.57
CA ALA A 30 2.16 4.67 1.62
C ALA A 30 1.87 3.72 2.78
N VAL A 31 2.90 3.08 3.31
CA VAL A 31 2.84 2.20 4.50
C VAL A 31 3.24 3.00 5.72
N ARG A 32 2.31 3.20 6.67
CA ARG A 32 2.50 4.09 7.82
C ARG A 32 2.42 3.35 9.15
N VAL A 33 3.27 3.73 10.10
CA VAL A 33 3.21 3.25 11.49
C VAL A 33 1.93 3.75 12.15
N ASN A 34 1.13 2.86 12.75
CA ASN A 34 -0.18 3.22 13.30
C ASN A 34 -0.15 4.22 14.46
N THR A 35 0.91 4.20 15.27
CA THR A 35 1.02 5.07 16.46
C THR A 35 1.55 6.46 16.14
N THR A 36 2.37 6.60 15.10
CA THR A 36 3.05 7.88 14.80
C THR A 36 2.63 8.48 13.46
N GLY A 37 2.13 7.68 12.53
CA GLY A 37 1.81 8.09 11.16
C GLY A 37 3.01 8.23 10.23
N ASP A 38 4.21 7.94 10.74
CA ASP A 38 5.45 8.00 9.96
C ASP A 38 5.40 7.01 8.80
N SER A 39 5.83 7.47 7.62
CA SER A 39 5.94 6.60 6.44
C SER A 39 7.17 5.71 6.53
N THR A 40 6.98 4.43 6.28
CA THR A 40 8.06 3.42 6.20
C THR A 40 8.44 3.10 4.76
N GLY A 41 7.60 3.49 3.80
CA GLY A 41 7.81 3.28 2.37
C GLY A 41 6.48 3.21 1.63
N GLU A 42 6.51 2.65 0.43
CA GLU A 42 5.39 2.55 -0.50
C GLU A 42 5.25 1.12 -1.04
N VAL A 43 4.02 0.69 -1.26
CA VAL A 43 3.68 -0.49 -2.07
C VAL A 43 2.81 -0.04 -3.23
N THR A 44 3.12 -0.48 -4.45
CA THR A 44 2.31 -0.24 -5.65
C THR A 44 1.85 -1.57 -6.24
N LEU A 45 0.55 -1.70 -6.53
CA LEU A 45 -0.03 -2.75 -7.36
C LEU A 45 -0.30 -2.18 -8.76
N TYR A 46 0.20 -2.85 -9.79
CA TYR A 46 -0.11 -2.52 -11.18
C TYR A 46 -1.27 -3.36 -11.70
N PRO A 47 -2.02 -2.89 -12.71
CA PRO A 47 -3.08 -3.66 -13.37
C PRO A 47 -2.64 -5.01 -13.94
N SER A 48 -1.34 -5.16 -14.24
CA SER A 48 -0.73 -6.42 -14.65
C SER A 48 -0.68 -7.49 -13.54
N GLY A 49 -0.96 -7.10 -12.29
CA GLY A 49 -0.77 -7.91 -11.09
C GLY A 49 0.66 -7.83 -10.52
N GLU A 50 1.55 -7.07 -11.15
CA GLU A 50 2.89 -6.80 -10.60
C GLU A 50 2.78 -5.95 -9.34
N ILE A 51 3.62 -6.26 -8.34
CA ILE A 51 3.72 -5.49 -7.10
C ILE A 51 5.14 -4.99 -6.94
N SER A 52 5.30 -3.67 -6.82
CA SER A 52 6.55 -3.03 -6.46
C SER A 52 6.52 -2.52 -5.02
N VAL A 53 7.70 -2.45 -4.40
CA VAL A 53 7.90 -1.96 -3.05
C VAL A 53 9.05 -0.96 -3.10
N ASP A 54 8.81 0.25 -2.62
CA ASP A 54 9.83 1.31 -2.51
C ASP A 54 10.06 1.67 -1.04
N GLY A 55 11.33 1.76 -0.65
CA GLY A 55 11.76 2.01 0.73
C GLY A 55 12.64 0.90 1.33
N PRO A 56 13.14 1.11 2.56
CA PRO A 56 14.01 0.17 3.25
C PRO A 56 13.26 -1.12 3.63
N ASP A 57 13.93 -2.28 3.57
CA ASP A 57 13.32 -3.53 4.04
C ASP A 57 12.85 -3.39 5.48
N SER A 58 11.56 -3.64 5.68
CA SER A 58 10.88 -3.50 6.97
C SER A 58 9.74 -4.51 7.08
N GLU A 59 9.37 -4.85 8.31
CA GLU A 59 8.20 -5.70 8.55
C GLU A 59 6.91 -5.06 8.02
N GLY A 60 6.79 -3.74 8.11
CA GLY A 60 5.65 -3.00 7.58
C GLY A 60 5.50 -3.16 6.07
N LEU A 61 6.58 -2.96 5.31
CA LEU A 61 6.54 -3.10 3.85
C LEU A 61 6.30 -4.56 3.41
N ARG A 62 6.88 -5.55 4.09
CA ARG A 62 6.61 -6.97 3.81
C ARG A 62 5.15 -7.33 4.08
N THR A 63 4.62 -6.91 5.22
CA THR A 63 3.21 -7.14 5.59
C THR A 63 2.26 -6.46 4.62
N ALA A 64 2.53 -5.21 4.26
CA ALA A 64 1.75 -4.46 3.28
C ALA A 64 1.76 -5.13 1.91
N ARG A 65 2.93 -5.52 1.40
CA ARG A 65 3.08 -6.21 0.12
C ARG A 65 2.31 -7.53 0.09
N ASP A 66 2.38 -8.31 1.15
CA ASP A 66 1.64 -9.58 1.25
C ASP A 66 0.11 -9.35 1.35
N ALA A 67 -0.35 -8.27 2.00
CA ALA A 67 -1.77 -7.92 2.05
C ALA A 67 -2.29 -7.47 0.68
N VAL A 68 -1.53 -6.59 0.00
CA VAL A 68 -1.84 -6.12 -1.37
C VAL A 68 -1.86 -7.30 -2.36
N ALA A 69 -0.94 -8.25 -2.22
CA ALA A 69 -0.94 -9.46 -3.05
C ALA A 69 -2.21 -10.31 -2.88
N ARG A 70 -2.70 -10.46 -1.64
CA ARG A 70 -3.96 -11.18 -1.38
C ARG A 70 -5.17 -10.43 -1.93
N PHE A 71 -5.17 -9.10 -1.82
CA PHE A 71 -6.22 -8.25 -2.39
C PHE A 71 -6.27 -8.38 -3.91
N GLY A 72 -5.12 -8.25 -4.59
CA GLY A 72 -5.04 -8.40 -6.06
C GLY A 72 -5.46 -9.78 -6.57
N ALA A 73 -5.22 -10.85 -5.80
CA ALA A 73 -5.66 -12.19 -6.16
C ALA A 73 -7.18 -12.44 -5.92
N SER A 74 -7.88 -11.52 -5.26
CA SER A 74 -9.31 -11.62 -4.97
C SER A 74 -10.22 -10.84 -5.92
N LEU A 75 -9.63 -10.04 -6.81
CA LEU A 75 -10.31 -9.32 -7.89
C LEU A 75 -10.56 -10.24 -9.09
#